data_AF-A0A150SHQ2-F1
#
_entry.id   AF-A0A150SHQ2-F1
#
_cell.length_a   1.000
_cell.length_b   1.000
_cell.length_c   1.000
_cell.angle_alpha   90.00
_cell.angle_beta   90.00
_cell.angle_gamma   90.00
#
_symmetry.space_group_name_H-M   'P 1'
#
loop_
_entity.id
_entity.type
_entity.pdbx_description
1 polymer ?
#
loop_
_entity_poly.entity_id
_entity_poly.type
_entity_poly.pdbx_seq_one_letter_code
_entity_poly.pdbx_strand_id
1 'polypeptide(L)'
;MLSAALVGGSDGVGSATDSRSGALGGQSSGVYGPCTARSEIIGVEDASRLGFSANDVVSAVSGARSATLSWAKGGSTIVTVSAGAPLAARFVRFTRSAVESTAGGDGPPDDPADLREAGCPGGAPLLEIDVPLRFSTGDGAFADSFPVTLRAVRRDAVAYIHVIHPSRIQGSYRITDVDPAEVDDVRLVLFGTIRGRVITGKLQGLAPGNPNGTGEGPDARGRRLDVAEF
;
A
#
# COMPACT_ATOMS: atom_id res chain seq x y z
N MET A 1 -6.31 -14.23 -58.61
CA MET A 1 -7.62 -13.65 -58.96
C MET A 1 -7.75 -12.31 -58.27
N LEU A 2 -8.20 -11.31 -59.05
CA LEU A 2 -8.62 -9.94 -58.75
C LEU A 2 -8.24 -9.23 -57.44
N SER A 3 -7.54 -8.12 -57.62
CA SER A 3 -7.54 -6.95 -56.74
C SER A 3 -8.89 -6.22 -56.77
N ALA A 4 -9.28 -5.64 -55.64
CA ALA A 4 -10.03 -4.38 -55.59
C ALA A 4 -9.60 -3.61 -54.33
N ALA A 5 -9.03 -2.43 -54.55
CA ALA A 5 -8.84 -1.39 -53.55
C ALA A 5 -10.04 -0.43 -53.62
N LEU A 6 -10.49 0.08 -52.48
CA LEU A 6 -11.25 1.31 -52.37
C LEU A 6 -10.73 2.13 -51.18
N VAL A 7 -10.59 3.41 -51.45
CA VAL A 7 -9.88 4.47 -50.74
C VAL A 7 -10.90 5.38 -50.04
N GLY A 8 -10.49 5.97 -48.91
CA GLY A 8 -10.99 7.27 -48.40
C GLY A 8 -12.25 7.20 -47.54
N GLY A 9 -12.42 7.99 -46.48
CA GLY A 9 -11.67 9.13 -45.99
C GLY A 9 -12.24 9.60 -44.65
N SER A 10 -11.42 10.39 -43.98
CA SER A 10 -11.45 10.93 -42.62
C SER A 10 -12.65 11.82 -42.26
N ASP A 11 -12.94 11.88 -40.96
CA ASP A 11 -13.30 13.03 -40.11
C ASP A 11 -14.03 12.44 -38.88
N GLY A 12 -13.64 12.57 -37.63
CA GLY A 12 -12.90 13.61 -36.93
C GLY A 12 -13.50 13.66 -35.52
N VAL A 13 -12.74 14.19 -34.56
CA VAL A 13 -13.13 14.57 -33.20
C VAL A 13 -13.33 13.44 -32.19
N GLY A 14 -12.44 13.44 -31.19
CA GLY A 14 -12.39 12.48 -30.12
C GLY A 14 -13.27 12.82 -28.92
N SER A 15 -13.34 11.85 -28.01
CA SER A 15 -13.36 12.12 -26.58
C SER A 15 -12.90 10.86 -25.87
N ALA A 16 -11.59 10.81 -25.61
CA ALA A 16 -11.03 9.93 -24.62
C ALA A 16 -11.42 10.49 -23.25
N THR A 17 -12.36 9.82 -22.58
CA THR A 17 -12.45 9.89 -21.13
C THR A 17 -12.41 8.48 -20.59
N ASP A 18 -11.20 8.08 -20.20
CA ASP A 18 -10.94 7.01 -19.26
C ASP A 18 -11.71 7.29 -17.95
N SER A 19 -12.92 6.76 -17.85
CA SER A 19 -13.61 6.63 -16.58
C SER A 19 -13.09 5.40 -15.84
N ARG A 20 -11.83 5.45 -15.41
CA ARG A 20 -11.34 4.67 -14.26
C ARG A 20 -11.15 5.60 -13.07
N SER A 21 -12.26 6.22 -12.68
CA SER A 21 -12.43 6.82 -11.36
C SER A 21 -12.63 5.70 -10.33
N GLY A 22 -11.55 5.02 -9.97
CA GLY A 22 -11.48 4.25 -8.74
C GLY A 22 -11.11 5.19 -7.59
N ALA A 23 -12.03 6.10 -7.25
CA ALA A 23 -11.92 6.91 -6.06
C ALA A 23 -11.94 5.99 -4.84
N LEU A 24 -10.84 5.95 -4.07
CA LEU A 24 -10.84 5.33 -2.75
C LEU A 24 -11.68 6.19 -1.81
N GLY A 25 -12.96 5.85 -1.73
CA GLY A 25 -13.85 6.30 -0.66
C GLY A 25 -13.41 5.66 0.66
N GLY A 26 -12.67 6.42 1.45
CA GLY A 26 -12.45 6.16 2.87
C GLY A 26 -13.13 7.25 3.69
N GLN A 27 -14.39 7.05 4.04
CA GLN A 27 -15.03 7.86 5.09
C GLN A 27 -14.53 7.34 6.45
N SER A 28 -13.56 8.03 7.05
CA SER A 28 -13.28 7.90 8.47
C SER A 28 -13.94 9.06 9.20
N SER A 29 -15.01 8.77 9.95
CA SER A 29 -15.61 9.69 10.91
C SER A 29 -14.58 10.01 12.00
N GLY A 30 -14.06 11.24 11.94
CA GLY A 30 -13.16 11.86 12.91
C GLY A 30 -12.91 13.28 12.40
N VAL A 31 -13.44 14.27 13.10
CA VAL A 31 -13.49 15.67 12.67
C VAL A 31 -12.08 16.28 12.69
N TYR A 32 -11.34 16.09 11.59
CA TYR A 32 -10.19 16.90 11.18
C TYR A 32 -10.41 17.25 9.70
N GLY A 33 -10.37 18.54 9.35
CA GLY A 33 -10.78 19.05 8.03
C GLY A 33 -10.19 18.27 6.84
N PRO A 34 -10.92 18.14 5.72
CA PRO A 34 -10.60 17.17 4.68
C PRO A 34 -9.28 17.54 4.00
N CYS A 35 -8.28 16.69 4.17
CA CYS A 35 -7.04 16.85 3.43
C CYS A 35 -7.17 16.33 2.01
N THR A 36 -6.74 17.15 1.05
CA THR A 36 -6.79 16.80 -0.37
C THR A 36 -5.40 16.49 -0.86
N ALA A 37 -5.17 15.25 -1.30
CA ALA A 37 -3.96 14.85 -2.01
C ALA A 37 -4.10 15.18 -3.51
N ARG A 38 -3.06 15.79 -4.09
CA ARG A 38 -2.90 15.96 -5.54
C ARG A 38 -1.67 15.19 -5.97
N SER A 39 -1.87 14.30 -6.94
CA SER A 39 -0.80 13.53 -7.57
C SER A 39 -0.52 14.06 -8.97
N GLU A 40 0.75 14.08 -9.34
CA GLU A 40 1.25 14.45 -10.65
C GLU A 40 2.09 13.28 -11.16
N ILE A 41 1.74 12.72 -12.32
CA ILE A 41 2.55 11.67 -12.94
C ILE A 41 3.86 12.30 -13.39
N ILE A 42 4.98 11.65 -13.06
CA ILE A 42 6.32 12.06 -13.51
C ILE A 42 7.03 10.86 -14.14
N GLY A 43 7.99 11.10 -15.03
CA GLY A 43 8.85 10.03 -15.54
C GLY A 43 9.68 9.41 -14.42
N VAL A 44 9.95 8.11 -14.50
CA VAL A 44 10.73 7.40 -13.47
C VAL A 44 12.18 7.90 -13.36
N GLU A 45 12.70 8.51 -14.42
CA GLU A 45 14.02 9.16 -14.49
C GLU A 45 13.98 10.65 -14.10
N ASP A 46 12.80 11.26 -14.08
CA ASP A 46 12.67 12.69 -13.87
C ASP A 46 12.84 13.02 -12.39
N ALA A 47 13.71 14.00 -12.11
CA ALA A 47 13.84 14.52 -10.75
C ALA A 47 12.53 15.18 -10.31
N SER A 48 11.97 14.69 -9.21
CA SER A 48 10.81 15.32 -8.57
C SER A 48 11.18 16.65 -7.92
N ARG A 49 10.17 17.37 -7.39
CA ARG A 49 10.42 18.59 -6.60
C ARG A 49 11.13 18.33 -5.26
N LEU A 50 11.37 17.06 -4.90
CA LEU A 50 12.22 16.65 -3.77
C LEU A 50 13.70 16.56 -4.15
N GLY A 51 14.06 16.75 -5.42
CA GLY A 51 15.44 16.73 -5.89
C GLY A 51 15.99 15.33 -6.24
N PHE A 52 15.14 14.31 -6.32
CA PHE A 52 15.50 12.95 -6.73
C PHE A 52 14.40 12.31 -7.59
N SER A 53 14.79 11.35 -8.45
CA SER A 53 13.89 10.58 -9.31
C SER A 53 13.40 9.28 -8.65
N ALA A 54 12.47 8.58 -9.28
CA ALA A 54 12.04 7.26 -8.81
C ALA A 54 13.15 6.21 -8.97
N ASN A 55 13.94 6.29 -10.04
CA ASN A 55 15.09 5.42 -10.23
C ASN A 55 16.20 5.68 -9.22
N ASP A 56 16.42 6.93 -8.81
CA ASP A 56 17.34 7.23 -7.71
C ASP A 56 16.93 6.51 -6.42
N VAL A 57 15.63 6.54 -6.09
CA VAL A 57 15.09 5.88 -4.90
C VAL A 57 15.20 4.38 -5.02
N VAL A 58 14.67 3.78 -6.09
CA VAL A 58 14.69 2.33 -6.28
C VAL A 58 16.11 1.81 -6.35
N SER A 59 17.05 2.53 -6.97
CA SER A 59 18.47 2.16 -6.96
C SER A 59 19.07 2.16 -5.55
N ALA A 60 18.75 3.17 -4.73
CA ALA A 60 19.22 3.24 -3.34
C ALA A 60 18.62 2.13 -2.46
N VAL A 61 17.38 1.72 -2.75
CA VAL A 61 16.71 0.61 -2.04
C VAL A 61 16.73 -0.71 -2.83
N SER A 62 17.55 -0.82 -3.85
CA SER A 62 17.63 -2.03 -4.68
C SER A 62 18.32 -3.17 -3.93
N GLY A 63 18.14 -4.39 -4.45
CA GLY A 63 18.73 -5.60 -3.90
C GLY A 63 17.85 -6.31 -2.87
N ALA A 64 18.13 -7.59 -2.69
CA ALA A 64 17.45 -8.41 -1.69
C ALA A 64 17.95 -8.04 -0.29
N ARG A 65 17.01 -7.87 0.64
CA ARG A 65 17.28 -7.69 2.08
C ARG A 65 16.62 -8.81 2.84
N SER A 66 17.30 -9.28 3.87
CA SER A 66 16.77 -10.30 4.74
C SER A 66 16.73 -9.83 6.18
N ALA A 67 15.70 -10.25 6.90
CA ALA A 67 15.54 -10.03 8.33
C ALA A 67 14.97 -11.30 8.97
N THR A 68 15.09 -11.40 10.28
CA THR A 68 14.39 -12.45 11.04
C THR A 68 12.93 -12.04 11.16
N LEU A 69 12.05 -12.87 10.64
CA LEU A 69 10.61 -12.74 10.84
C LEU A 69 10.18 -13.60 12.03
N SER A 70 9.49 -12.97 12.98
CA SER A 70 8.91 -13.63 14.15
C SER A 70 7.42 -13.81 13.94
N TRP A 71 6.94 -15.05 14.02
CA TRP A 71 5.51 -15.34 13.94
C TRP A 71 4.85 -15.06 15.29
N ALA A 72 3.65 -14.46 15.28
CA ALA A 72 2.93 -14.13 16.51
C ALA A 72 2.57 -15.38 17.35
N LYS A 73 2.40 -16.54 16.70
CA LYS A 73 2.15 -17.83 17.35
C LYS A 73 3.43 -18.56 17.80
N GLY A 74 4.58 -17.91 17.69
CA GLY A 74 5.88 -18.50 17.97
C GLY A 74 6.53 -19.14 16.74
N GLY A 75 7.85 -19.32 16.86
CA GLY A 75 8.72 -19.68 15.74
C GLY A 75 9.23 -18.45 15.00
N SER A 76 10.30 -18.64 14.24
CA SER A 76 10.88 -17.62 13.40
C SER A 76 11.40 -18.21 12.10
N THR A 77 11.52 -17.36 11.11
CA THR A 77 12.09 -17.71 9.81
C THR A 77 12.86 -16.50 9.27
N ILE A 78 13.57 -16.69 8.16
CA ILE A 78 14.17 -15.57 7.44
C ILE A 78 13.16 -15.06 6.43
N VAL A 79 12.83 -13.78 6.46
CA VAL A 79 12.12 -13.13 5.37
C VAL A 79 13.13 -12.49 4.44
N THR A 80 12.87 -12.55 3.14
CA THR A 80 13.64 -11.84 2.11
C THR A 80 12.70 -10.98 1.28
N VAL A 81 13.08 -9.71 1.12
CA VAL A 81 12.33 -8.72 0.36
C VAL A 81 13.22 -8.07 -0.69
N SER A 82 12.69 -7.91 -1.89
CA SER A 82 13.39 -7.25 -2.99
C SER A 82 12.41 -6.43 -3.83
N ALA A 83 12.70 -5.14 -4.01
CA ALA A 83 11.97 -4.29 -4.93
C ALA A 83 12.53 -4.47 -6.35
N GLY A 84 11.65 -4.69 -7.32
CA GLY A 84 12.00 -4.69 -8.74
C GLY A 84 12.11 -3.27 -9.32
N ALA A 85 12.25 -3.19 -10.64
CA ALA A 85 12.33 -1.92 -11.36
C ALA A 85 11.04 -1.09 -11.20
N PRO A 86 11.13 0.26 -11.19
CA PRO A 86 9.96 1.12 -11.14
C PRO A 86 9.14 1.02 -12.43
N LEU A 87 7.82 0.92 -12.27
CA LEU A 87 6.85 0.83 -13.34
C LEU A 87 6.19 2.18 -13.62
N ALA A 88 5.96 2.96 -12.57
CA ALA A 88 5.38 4.30 -12.63
C ALA A 88 5.80 5.13 -11.43
N ALA A 89 5.79 6.46 -11.58
CA ALA A 89 6.10 7.39 -10.52
C ALA A 89 5.08 8.53 -10.47
N ARG A 90 4.76 8.99 -9.26
CA ARG A 90 3.85 10.11 -9.01
C ARG A 90 4.39 10.98 -7.90
N PHE A 91 4.46 12.29 -8.15
CA PHE A 91 4.74 13.26 -7.10
C PHE A 91 3.43 13.64 -6.40
N VAL A 92 3.35 13.40 -5.09
CA VAL A 92 2.13 13.62 -4.30
C VAL A 92 2.34 14.78 -3.34
N ARG A 93 1.35 15.68 -3.35
CA ARG A 93 1.28 16.85 -2.47
C ARG A 93 -0.02 16.88 -1.72
N PHE A 94 0.05 17.27 -0.46
CA PHE A 94 -1.13 17.42 0.38
C PHE A 94 -1.48 18.89 0.51
N THR A 95 -2.76 19.21 0.34
CA THR A 95 -3.31 20.55 0.54
C THR A 95 -4.38 20.49 1.61
N ARG A 96 -4.29 21.38 2.61
CA ARG A 96 -5.31 21.50 3.66
C ARG A 96 -6.49 22.28 3.10
N SER A 97 -7.70 21.75 3.22
CA SER A 97 -8.91 22.54 3.00
C SER A 97 -9.10 23.45 4.22
N ALA A 98 -9.16 24.77 3.99
CA ALA A 98 -9.50 25.74 5.02
C ALA A 98 -11.01 25.68 5.32
N VAL A 99 -11.45 24.66 6.05
CA VAL A 99 -12.77 24.64 6.68
C VAL A 99 -12.52 24.79 8.17
N GLU A 100 -13.08 25.84 8.75
CA GLU A 100 -12.85 26.30 10.13
C GLU A 100 -13.00 25.15 11.15
N SER A 101 -11.95 24.94 11.94
CA SER A 101 -11.97 24.04 13.09
C SER A 101 -12.84 24.63 14.20
N THR A 102 -14.02 24.05 14.44
CA THR A 102 -14.69 24.16 15.74
C THR A 102 -14.20 23.04 16.66
N ALA A 103 -13.40 23.45 17.65
CA ALA A 103 -13.09 22.88 18.97
C ALA A 103 -13.14 21.35 19.23
N GLY A 104 -12.04 20.83 19.80
CA GLY A 104 -12.09 19.89 20.94
C GLY A 104 -11.33 18.58 20.79
N GLY A 105 -10.22 18.42 21.53
CA GLY A 105 -9.66 17.09 21.85
C GLY A 105 -8.13 17.06 21.98
N ASP A 106 -7.61 17.49 23.14
CA ASP A 106 -6.23 17.19 23.55
C ASP A 106 -6.16 15.74 24.06
N GLY A 107 -5.47 14.88 23.31
CA GLY A 107 -5.01 13.56 23.75
C GLY A 107 -3.61 13.31 23.18
N PRO A 108 -2.62 12.93 24.00
CA PRO A 108 -1.26 12.71 23.53
C PRO A 108 -1.17 11.44 22.65
N PRO A 109 -0.31 11.41 21.61
CA PRO A 109 -0.11 10.22 20.78
C PRO A 109 0.77 9.18 21.51
N ASP A 110 0.32 7.92 21.50
CA ASP A 110 0.88 6.80 22.28
C ASP A 110 1.83 5.86 21.50
N ASP A 111 2.38 6.21 20.33
CA ASP A 111 3.29 5.28 19.62
C ASP A 111 4.30 5.97 18.65
N PRO A 112 5.61 5.64 18.64
CA PRO A 112 6.62 6.37 17.86
C PRO A 112 6.81 5.89 16.40
N ALA A 113 5.83 5.25 15.76
CA ALA A 113 5.95 4.79 14.36
C ALA A 113 4.68 5.00 13.51
N ASP A 114 3.84 5.96 13.89
CA ASP A 114 2.53 6.15 13.25
C ASP A 114 2.65 6.93 11.92
N LEU A 115 2.82 6.21 10.81
CA LEU A 115 2.61 6.75 9.45
C LEU A 115 1.17 7.25 9.22
N ARG A 116 0.28 7.12 10.22
CA ARG A 116 -1.04 7.76 10.26
C ARG A 116 -0.97 9.28 10.45
N GLU A 117 0.19 9.85 10.78
CA GLU A 117 0.41 11.30 10.75
C GLU A 117 0.46 11.90 9.32
N ALA A 118 0.41 11.08 8.27
CA ALA A 118 0.28 11.57 6.89
C ALA A 118 -1.13 12.06 6.50
N GLY A 119 -2.09 12.09 7.43
CA GLY A 119 -3.49 12.48 7.17
C GLY A 119 -3.80 13.98 7.20
N CYS A 120 -2.79 14.83 7.48
CA CYS A 120 -2.73 16.30 7.55
C CYS A 120 -3.04 17.01 8.88
N PRO A 121 -2.03 17.72 9.41
CA PRO A 121 -1.63 19.02 8.86
C PRO A 121 -0.15 19.08 8.43
N GLY A 122 0.12 19.48 7.17
CA GLY A 122 1.49 19.77 6.72
C GLY A 122 2.29 18.57 6.19
N GLY A 123 1.62 17.46 5.85
CA GLY A 123 2.25 16.26 5.29
C GLY A 123 3.22 16.62 4.16
N ALA A 124 4.51 16.38 4.41
CA ALA A 124 5.56 16.71 3.46
C ALA A 124 5.27 16.04 2.11
N PRO A 125 5.57 16.71 0.99
CA PRO A 125 5.46 16.08 -0.33
C PRO A 125 6.24 14.77 -0.35
N LEU A 126 5.74 13.80 -1.10
CA LEU A 126 6.38 12.49 -1.24
C LEU A 126 6.33 12.02 -2.70
N LEU A 127 7.20 11.07 -3.01
CA LEU A 127 7.21 10.36 -4.27
C LEU A 127 6.56 8.98 -4.08
N GLU A 128 5.51 8.69 -4.84
CA GLU A 128 4.93 7.35 -4.95
C GLU A 128 5.54 6.62 -6.15
N ILE A 129 6.00 5.39 -5.95
CA ILE A 129 6.71 4.60 -6.96
C ILE A 129 6.10 3.20 -7.00
N ASP A 130 5.50 2.83 -8.12
CA ASP A 130 4.94 1.50 -8.29
C ASP A 130 6.04 0.52 -8.69
N VAL A 131 6.21 -0.56 -7.92
CA VAL A 131 7.22 -1.60 -8.14
C VAL A 131 6.62 -2.99 -7.93
N PRO A 132 7.13 -4.04 -8.59
CA PRO A 132 6.90 -5.40 -8.14
C PRO A 132 7.80 -5.68 -6.92
N LEU A 133 7.20 -5.94 -5.76
CA LEU A 133 7.89 -6.35 -4.54
C LEU A 133 7.89 -7.87 -4.44
N ARG A 134 9.06 -8.51 -4.41
CA ARG A 134 9.19 -9.92 -4.06
C ARG A 134 9.25 -10.05 -2.54
N PHE A 135 8.46 -10.95 -1.98
CA PHE A 135 8.38 -11.24 -0.55
C PHE A 135 8.35 -12.76 -0.36
N SER A 136 9.39 -13.30 0.27
CA SER A 136 9.52 -14.74 0.50
C SER A 136 10.00 -15.04 1.90
N THR A 137 9.57 -16.16 2.47
CA THR A 137 10.07 -16.65 3.75
C THR A 137 10.83 -17.96 3.58
N GLY A 138 11.82 -18.21 4.44
CA GLY A 138 12.69 -19.39 4.37
C GLY A 138 11.98 -20.71 4.65
N ASP A 139 10.81 -20.65 5.28
CA ASP A 139 9.91 -21.80 5.52
C ASP A 139 8.88 -22.01 4.39
N GLY A 140 8.91 -21.16 3.35
CA GLY A 140 7.98 -21.23 2.22
C GLY A 140 6.55 -20.79 2.53
N ALA A 141 6.31 -20.19 3.71
CA ALA A 141 5.01 -19.61 4.06
C ALA A 141 4.58 -18.54 3.03
N PHE A 142 5.52 -17.73 2.58
CA PHE A 142 5.36 -16.81 1.45
C PHE A 142 6.41 -17.07 0.37
N ALA A 143 6.02 -16.90 -0.89
CA ALA A 143 6.89 -17.01 -2.05
C ALA A 143 6.37 -16.12 -3.20
N ASP A 144 5.97 -14.91 -2.86
CA ASP A 144 5.05 -14.10 -3.66
C ASP A 144 5.72 -12.87 -4.28
N SER A 145 5.08 -12.35 -5.33
CA SER A 145 5.41 -11.04 -5.90
C SER A 145 4.16 -10.18 -6.00
N PHE A 146 4.21 -9.01 -5.37
CA PHE A 146 3.09 -8.10 -5.22
C PHE A 146 3.33 -6.79 -5.96
N PRO A 147 2.34 -6.21 -6.66
CA PRO A 147 2.41 -4.84 -7.10
C PRO A 147 2.23 -3.91 -5.90
N VAL A 148 3.28 -3.19 -5.52
CA VAL A 148 3.32 -2.33 -4.34
C VAL A 148 3.68 -0.91 -4.74
N THR A 149 3.05 0.07 -4.09
CA THR A 149 3.43 1.48 -4.19
C THR A 149 4.35 1.82 -3.03
N LEU A 150 5.63 2.07 -3.33
CA LEU A 150 6.60 2.62 -2.40
C LEU A 150 6.35 4.12 -2.21
N ARG A 151 6.50 4.62 -0.98
CA ARG A 151 6.39 6.04 -0.62
C ARG A 151 7.73 6.54 -0.12
N ALA A 152 8.29 7.53 -0.80
CA ALA A 152 9.61 8.09 -0.52
C ALA A 152 9.51 9.58 -0.19
N VAL A 153 9.92 9.96 1.02
CA VAL A 153 10.17 11.36 1.41
C VAL A 153 11.65 11.75 1.30
N ARG A 154 12.53 10.74 1.18
CA ARG A 154 13.98 10.85 1.03
C ARG A 154 14.45 9.84 -0.01
N ARG A 155 15.61 10.10 -0.61
CA ARG A 155 16.20 9.24 -1.65
C ARG A 155 16.49 7.81 -1.18
N ASP A 156 16.88 7.61 0.07
CA ASP A 156 17.44 6.36 0.61
C ASP A 156 16.49 5.58 1.52
N ALA A 157 15.21 6.00 1.59
CA ALA A 157 14.22 5.42 2.48
C ALA A 157 12.84 5.39 1.85
N VAL A 158 12.20 4.22 1.89
CA VAL A 158 10.82 4.02 1.44
C VAL A 158 9.99 3.33 2.50
N ALA A 159 8.70 3.66 2.54
CA ALA A 159 7.68 2.91 3.26
C ALA A 159 6.65 2.35 2.28
N TYR A 160 5.99 1.26 2.64
CA TYR A 160 4.91 0.72 1.83
C TYR A 160 3.85 0.03 2.69
N ILE A 161 2.64 -0.01 2.15
CA ILE A 161 1.49 -0.72 2.71
C ILE A 161 0.87 -1.50 1.55
N HIS A 162 0.67 -2.80 1.72
CA HIS A 162 0.05 -3.64 0.71
C HIS A 162 -0.98 -4.58 1.33
N VAL A 163 -2.12 -4.71 0.67
CA VAL A 163 -3.21 -5.60 1.10
C VAL A 163 -3.12 -6.90 0.31
N ILE A 164 -2.84 -8.00 1.01
CA ILE A 164 -2.74 -9.35 0.47
C ILE A 164 -4.06 -10.06 0.74
N HIS A 165 -4.63 -10.66 -0.30
CA HIS A 165 -5.76 -11.57 -0.15
C HIS A 165 -5.21 -12.99 0.06
N PRO A 166 -5.58 -13.70 1.13
CA PRO A 166 -5.04 -15.03 1.44
C PRO A 166 -5.19 -16.04 0.30
N SER A 167 -6.26 -15.94 -0.49
CA SER A 167 -6.50 -16.79 -1.67
C SER A 167 -5.50 -16.59 -2.81
N ARG A 168 -4.69 -15.52 -2.77
CA ARG A 168 -3.66 -15.21 -3.77
C ARG A 168 -2.24 -15.53 -3.32
N ILE A 169 -2.07 -16.04 -2.10
CA ILE A 169 -0.77 -16.45 -1.57
C ILE A 169 -0.36 -17.74 -2.27
N GLN A 170 0.80 -17.71 -2.94
CA GLN A 170 1.42 -18.86 -3.60
C GLN A 170 2.11 -19.79 -2.60
N GLY A 171 2.60 -19.22 -1.48
CA GLY A 171 3.21 -19.98 -0.40
C GLY A 171 2.24 -20.84 0.41
N SER A 172 2.78 -21.49 1.44
CA SER A 172 2.03 -22.41 2.31
C SER A 172 1.25 -21.72 3.43
N TYR A 173 1.38 -20.41 3.63
CA TYR A 173 0.71 -19.71 4.73
C TYR A 173 -0.82 -19.84 4.63
N ARG A 174 -1.46 -20.18 5.75
CA ARG A 174 -2.92 -20.26 5.90
C ARG A 174 -3.34 -19.58 7.20
N ILE A 175 -4.46 -18.88 7.14
CA ILE A 175 -5.09 -18.29 8.34
C ILE A 175 -6.02 -19.34 8.93
N THR A 176 -5.80 -19.71 10.19
CA THR A 176 -6.55 -20.78 10.87
C THR A 176 -7.36 -20.30 12.07
N ASP A 177 -7.15 -19.07 12.56
CA ASP A 177 -7.77 -18.56 13.80
C ASP A 177 -9.05 -17.77 13.57
N VAL A 178 -9.51 -17.76 12.31
CA VAL A 178 -10.73 -17.09 11.89
C VAL A 178 -11.59 -18.15 11.26
N ASP A 179 -12.78 -18.36 11.82
CA ASP A 179 -13.82 -19.13 11.16
C ASP A 179 -14.34 -18.30 9.98
N PRO A 180 -14.23 -18.78 8.73
CA PRO A 180 -14.77 -18.07 7.57
C PRO A 180 -16.28 -17.81 7.64
N ALA A 181 -17.04 -18.54 8.47
CA ALA A 181 -18.48 -18.31 8.65
C ALA A 181 -18.78 -17.04 9.47
N GLU A 182 -17.83 -16.55 10.27
CA GLU A 182 -18.02 -15.42 11.19
C GLU A 182 -17.63 -14.06 10.57
N VAL A 183 -17.00 -14.07 9.39
CA VAL A 183 -16.38 -12.88 8.79
C VAL A 183 -16.72 -12.76 7.31
N ASP A 184 -16.82 -11.53 6.81
CA ASP A 184 -17.12 -11.29 5.39
C ASP A 184 -15.92 -11.56 4.48
N ASP A 185 -14.73 -11.24 4.99
CA ASP A 185 -13.47 -11.33 4.27
C ASP A 185 -12.33 -11.40 5.28
N VAL A 186 -11.21 -12.00 4.87
CA VAL A 186 -9.96 -11.96 5.64
C VAL A 186 -8.87 -11.43 4.74
N ARG A 187 -8.22 -10.35 5.19
CA ARG A 187 -7.12 -9.71 4.48
C ARG A 187 -5.89 -9.71 5.35
N LEU A 188 -4.73 -9.77 4.72
CA LEU A 188 -3.47 -9.46 5.39
C LEU A 188 -3.02 -8.07 4.91
N VAL A 189 -2.51 -7.26 5.82
CA VAL A 189 -1.89 -5.98 5.50
C VAL A 189 -0.42 -6.09 5.84
N LEU A 190 0.40 -5.99 4.81
CA LEU A 190 1.85 -5.94 4.91
C LEU A 190 2.27 -4.47 4.97
N PHE A 191 2.86 -4.10 6.10
CA PHE A 191 3.54 -2.83 6.30
C PHE A 191 5.04 -3.08 6.22
N GLY A 192 5.78 -2.18 5.58
CA GLY A 192 7.23 -2.29 5.60
C GLY A 192 7.94 -0.97 5.35
N THR A 193 9.16 -0.89 5.86
CA THR A 193 10.10 0.20 5.62
C THR A 193 11.43 -0.38 5.16
N ILE A 194 12.01 0.22 4.14
CA ILE A 194 13.38 -0.07 3.70
C ILE A 194 14.19 1.20 3.84
N ARG A 195 15.27 1.14 4.62
CA ARG A 195 16.20 2.27 4.81
C ARG A 195 17.64 1.77 4.73
N GLY A 196 18.37 2.20 3.71
CA GLY A 196 19.70 1.69 3.42
C GLY A 196 19.69 0.16 3.27
N ARG A 197 20.35 -0.57 4.19
CA ARG A 197 20.41 -2.04 4.20
C ARG A 197 19.42 -2.70 5.16
N VAL A 198 18.69 -1.91 5.95
CA VAL A 198 17.75 -2.43 6.95
C VAL A 198 16.36 -2.49 6.32
N ILE A 199 15.68 -3.60 6.60
CA ILE A 199 14.25 -3.75 6.36
C ILE A 199 13.57 -4.02 7.70
N THR A 200 12.43 -3.37 7.91
CA THR A 200 11.50 -3.70 8.99
C THR A 200 10.09 -3.76 8.45
N GLY A 201 9.18 -4.45 9.14
CA GLY A 201 7.80 -4.54 8.73
C GLY A 201 6.93 -5.35 9.69
N LYS A 202 5.65 -5.35 9.37
CA LYS A 202 4.61 -6.06 10.12
C LYS A 202 3.59 -6.63 9.16
N LEU A 203 3.15 -7.84 9.44
CA LEU A 203 2.01 -8.47 8.79
C LEU A 203 0.86 -8.53 9.79
N GLN A 204 -0.28 -7.96 9.40
CA GLN A 204 -1.47 -7.88 10.24
C GLN A 204 -2.67 -8.47 9.51
N GLY A 205 -3.39 -9.39 10.15
CA GLY A 205 -4.69 -9.86 9.69
C GLY A 205 -5.78 -8.86 10.03
N LEU A 206 -6.64 -8.59 9.06
CA LEU A 206 -7.89 -7.85 9.21
C LEU A 206 -9.04 -8.76 8.78
N ALA A 207 -9.97 -8.98 9.69
CA ALA A 207 -11.19 -9.72 9.42
C ALA A 207 -12.39 -8.84 9.78
N PRO A 208 -12.92 -8.01 8.86
CA PRO A 208 -14.16 -7.28 9.11
C PRO A 208 -15.28 -8.23 9.53
N GLY A 209 -16.01 -7.87 10.58
CA GLY A 209 -17.11 -8.70 11.09
C GLY A 209 -18.24 -8.73 10.08
N ASN A 210 -18.88 -9.89 9.93
CA ASN A 210 -20.05 -10.05 9.07
C ASN A 210 -21.31 -9.55 9.79
N PRO A 211 -21.94 -8.44 9.38
CA PRO A 211 -23.14 -7.93 10.03
C PRO A 211 -24.37 -8.83 9.86
N ASN A 212 -24.32 -9.80 8.93
CA ASN A 212 -25.36 -10.78 8.64
C ASN A 212 -24.96 -12.22 9.05
N GLY A 213 -23.83 -12.39 9.75
CA GLY A 213 -23.36 -13.70 10.18
C GLY A 213 -24.30 -14.33 11.21
N THR A 214 -24.50 -15.64 11.14
CA THR A 214 -25.33 -16.40 12.11
C THR A 214 -24.57 -16.78 13.38
N GLY A 215 -23.30 -16.37 13.53
CA GLY A 215 -22.48 -16.66 14.70
C GLY A 215 -22.90 -15.81 15.90
N GLU A 216 -23.01 -16.43 17.08
CA GLU A 216 -23.26 -15.76 18.38
C GLU A 216 -22.04 -14.97 18.91
N GLY A 217 -21.28 -14.30 18.02
CA GLY A 217 -20.02 -13.65 18.35
C GLY A 217 -20.15 -12.15 18.70
N PRO A 218 -19.40 -11.63 19.69
CA PRO A 218 -19.59 -10.27 20.23
C PRO A 218 -19.08 -9.10 19.37
N ASP A 219 -18.49 -9.31 18.19
CA ASP A 219 -17.68 -8.28 17.53
C ASP A 219 -18.13 -7.91 16.10
N ALA A 220 -19.19 -7.11 16.00
CA ALA A 220 -19.56 -6.40 14.76
C ALA A 220 -18.51 -5.36 14.28
N ARG A 221 -17.39 -5.20 15.00
CA ARG A 221 -16.33 -4.20 14.73
C ARG A 221 -15.14 -4.73 13.93
N GLY A 222 -15.15 -6.02 13.58
CA GLY A 222 -14.03 -6.67 12.91
C GLY A 222 -12.84 -6.91 13.83
N ARG A 223 -12.08 -7.97 13.52
CA ARG A 223 -10.97 -8.46 14.31
C ARG A 223 -9.64 -8.08 13.67
N ARG A 224 -8.69 -7.64 14.49
CA ARG A 224 -7.28 -7.48 14.13
C ARG A 224 -6.48 -8.63 14.70
N LEU A 225 -5.59 -9.19 13.90
CA LEU A 225 -4.73 -10.31 14.27
C LEU A 225 -3.29 -9.90 14.01
N ASP A 226 -2.44 -9.95 15.02
CA ASP A 226 -1.01 -9.87 14.79
C ASP A 226 -0.55 -11.19 14.16
N VAL A 227 0.12 -11.11 13.01
CA VAL A 227 0.56 -12.30 12.27
C VAL A 227 2.06 -12.48 12.39
N ALA A 228 2.82 -11.44 12.05
CA ALA A 228 4.28 -11.47 12.11
C ALA A 228 4.88 -10.07 12.13
N GLU A 229 6.13 -9.98 12.52
CA GLU A 229 6.98 -8.79 12.43
C GLU A 229 8.39 -9.16 11.98
N PHE A 230 9.11 -8.23 11.35
CA PHE A 230 10.47 -8.42 10.84
C PHE A 230 11.23 -7.10 10.73
#